data_AF-A0A7Z9Y1G3-F1
#
_entry.id   AF-A0A7Z9Y1G3-F1
#
_cell.length_a   1.000
_cell.length_b   1.000
_cell.length_c   1.000
_cell.angle_alpha   90.00
_cell.angle_beta   90.00
_cell.angle_gamma   90.00
#
_symmetry.space_group_name_H-M   'P 1'
#
loop_
_entity.id
_entity.type
_entity.pdbx_description
1 polymer ?
#
loop_
_entity_poly.entity_id
_entity_poly.type
_entity_poly.pdbx_seq_one_letter_code
_entity_poly.pdbx_strand_id
1 'polypeptide(L)'
;DEEIREQIAPPPAVFVTGHTHRPLTRQVDRTLVVNVGSVGAPFDGDARLSYGRFTWNESTGWQSEIVRLAYDWQGVEEDYVASGFLEGGGPLVQLMLLEHRRSSGLIYRWASRYQDAVLKGEISLEESVRQIMQDEDVRPYVGPPGWVIR
;
A
#
# COMPACT_ATOMS: atom_id res chain seq x y z
N ASP A 1 -17.00 -11.93 -7.58
CA ASP A 1 -17.80 -12.59 -6.53
C ASP A 1 -17.62 -14.09 -6.55
N GLU A 2 -17.69 -14.75 -7.71
CA GLU A 2 -17.38 -16.19 -7.82
C GLU A 2 -16.03 -16.57 -7.19
N GLU A 3 -14.95 -15.94 -7.65
CA GLU A 3 -13.61 -16.17 -7.11
C GLU A 3 -13.54 -15.91 -5.59
N ILE A 4 -14.24 -14.89 -5.09
CA ILE A 4 -14.28 -14.61 -3.65
C ILE A 4 -14.99 -15.75 -2.92
N ARG A 5 -16.12 -16.27 -3.44
CA ARG A 5 -16.84 -17.39 -2.83
C ARG A 5 -15.96 -18.64 -2.74
N GLU A 6 -15.21 -18.94 -3.79
CA GLU A 6 -14.29 -20.08 -3.82
C GLU A 6 -13.17 -19.92 -2.78
N GLN A 7 -12.58 -18.73 -2.68
CA GLN A 7 -11.47 -18.45 -1.76
C GLN A 7 -11.86 -18.42 -0.28
N ILE A 8 -13.11 -18.03 0.04
CA ILE A 8 -13.59 -17.93 1.42
C ILE A 8 -14.37 -19.17 1.87
N ALA A 9 -14.46 -20.23 1.05
CA ALA A 9 -15.23 -21.41 1.39
C ALA A 9 -14.59 -22.22 2.54
N PRO A 10 -15.38 -22.75 3.49
CA PRO A 10 -16.82 -22.51 3.69
C PRO A 10 -17.10 -21.08 4.17
N PRO A 11 -18.17 -20.41 3.67
CA PRO A 11 -18.35 -18.98 3.85
C PRO A 11 -18.52 -18.59 5.33
N PRO A 12 -17.62 -17.75 5.90
CA PRO A 12 -17.76 -17.28 7.28
C PRO A 12 -18.79 -16.15 7.38
N ALA A 13 -19.16 -15.74 8.60
CA ALA A 13 -19.99 -14.54 8.78
C ALA A 13 -19.24 -13.26 8.38
N VAL A 14 -17.94 -13.19 8.70
CA VAL A 14 -17.04 -12.09 8.35
C VAL A 14 -15.72 -12.68 7.86
N PHE A 15 -15.19 -12.16 6.75
CA PHE A 15 -13.86 -12.47 6.24
C PHE A 15 -13.02 -11.20 6.21
N VAL A 16 -11.95 -11.15 7.00
CA VAL A 16 -11.08 -9.98 7.12
C VAL A 16 -9.75 -10.22 6.41
N THR A 17 -9.31 -9.26 5.62
CA THR A 17 -8.08 -9.33 4.83
C THR A 17 -7.32 -8.00 4.85
N GLY A 18 -6.12 -8.00 4.28
CA GLY A 18 -5.21 -6.87 4.17
C GLY A 18 -4.40 -6.95 2.86
N HIS A 19 -3.07 -6.83 2.97
CA HIS A 19 -2.08 -7.00 1.89
C HIS A 19 -2.12 -5.95 0.76
N THR A 20 -3.28 -5.61 0.22
CA THR A 20 -3.43 -4.65 -0.88
C THR A 20 -3.26 -3.19 -0.45
N HIS A 21 -3.41 -2.93 0.87
CA HIS A 21 -3.44 -1.60 1.48
C HIS A 21 -4.58 -0.69 0.99
N ARG A 22 -5.58 -1.27 0.30
CA ARG A 22 -6.75 -0.55 -0.20
C ARG A 22 -7.98 -1.08 0.54
N PRO A 23 -8.62 -0.27 1.39
CA PRO A 23 -9.75 -0.75 2.14
C PRO A 23 -10.92 -1.09 1.21
N LEU A 24 -11.69 -2.08 1.63
CA LEU A 24 -12.84 -2.59 0.90
C LEU A 24 -13.83 -3.11 1.93
N THR A 25 -15.11 -2.76 1.77
CA THR A 25 -16.20 -3.42 2.47
C THR A 25 -17.17 -3.94 1.42
N ARG A 26 -17.41 -5.24 1.39
CA ARG A 26 -18.28 -5.88 0.41
C ARG A 26 -19.08 -7.01 1.04
N GLN A 27 -20.37 -7.03 0.78
CA GLN A 27 -21.21 -8.17 1.12
C GLN A 27 -21.15 -9.19 -0.02
N VAL A 28 -20.78 -10.44 0.29
CA VAL A 28 -20.82 -11.58 -0.64
C VAL A 28 -21.69 -12.66 -0.01
N ASP A 29 -22.89 -12.83 -0.57
CA ASP A 29 -23.95 -13.66 0.02
C ASP A 29 -24.19 -13.28 1.50
N ARG A 30 -23.88 -14.19 2.43
CA ARG A 30 -24.01 -13.97 3.88
C ARG A 30 -22.69 -13.57 4.56
N THR A 31 -21.61 -13.45 3.81
CA THR A 31 -20.29 -13.08 4.33
C THR A 31 -20.01 -11.60 4.13
N LEU A 32 -19.70 -10.91 5.22
CA LEU A 32 -19.12 -9.56 5.18
C LEU A 32 -17.61 -9.66 4.92
N VAL A 33 -17.18 -9.30 3.71
CA VAL A 33 -15.77 -9.30 3.31
C VAL A 33 -15.19 -7.91 3.51
N VAL A 34 -14.13 -7.80 4.30
CA VAL A 34 -13.51 -6.52 4.65
C VAL A 34 -11.99 -6.56 4.44
N ASN A 35 -11.48 -5.70 3.57
CA ASN A 35 -10.07 -5.33 3.58
C ASN A 35 -9.90 -4.11 4.47
N VAL A 36 -9.07 -4.21 5.51
CA VAL A 36 -8.92 -3.12 6.50
C VAL A 36 -8.05 -1.96 6.01
N GLY A 37 -7.42 -2.10 4.83
CA GLY A 37 -6.46 -1.15 4.31
C GLY A 37 -5.08 -1.31 4.97
N SER A 38 -4.40 -0.19 5.22
CA SER A 38 -3.08 -0.18 5.86
C SER A 38 -2.95 0.98 6.82
N VAL A 39 -2.30 0.72 7.97
CA VAL A 39 -1.98 1.76 8.94
C VAL A 39 -0.80 2.61 8.45
N GLY A 40 0.26 1.98 7.95
CA GLY A 40 1.52 2.66 7.64
C GLY A 40 1.71 3.06 6.17
N ALA A 41 0.92 2.51 5.25
CA ALA A 41 1.11 2.76 3.80
C ALA A 41 -0.21 2.61 3.02
N PRO A 42 -1.19 3.51 3.17
CA PRO A 42 -2.47 3.44 2.44
C PRO A 42 -2.27 3.68 0.94
N PHE A 43 -2.92 2.87 0.09
CA PHE A 43 -2.73 2.90 -1.38
C PHE A 43 -3.99 3.27 -2.18
N ASP A 44 -4.89 4.04 -1.58
CA ASP A 44 -6.15 4.46 -2.21
C ASP A 44 -6.30 5.98 -2.37
N GLY A 45 -5.19 6.72 -2.27
CA GLY A 45 -5.16 8.18 -2.46
C GLY A 45 -5.53 8.99 -1.22
N ASP A 46 -5.93 8.34 -0.13
CA ASP A 46 -6.14 8.97 1.18
C ASP A 46 -4.93 8.68 2.09
N ALA A 47 -4.18 9.73 2.44
CA ALA A 47 -2.97 9.63 3.24
C ALA A 47 -3.21 9.26 4.71
N ARG A 48 -4.46 9.27 5.18
CA ARG A 48 -4.81 8.85 6.55
C ARG A 48 -4.63 7.35 6.71
N LEU A 49 -4.12 6.93 7.87
CA LEU A 49 -4.03 5.52 8.23
C LEU A 49 -5.42 4.86 8.17
N SER A 50 -5.47 3.56 7.89
CA SER A 50 -6.71 2.79 7.79
C SER A 50 -6.66 1.56 8.68
N TYR A 51 -7.75 1.33 9.44
CA TYR A 51 -8.00 0.07 10.12
C TYR A 51 -9.50 -0.26 10.12
N GLY A 52 -9.84 -1.53 10.32
CA GLY A 52 -11.23 -1.99 10.44
C GLY A 52 -11.69 -2.02 11.90
N ARG A 53 -12.82 -1.39 12.19
CA ARG A 53 -13.54 -1.51 13.46
C ARG A 53 -14.73 -2.45 13.27
N PHE A 54 -14.77 -3.52 14.05
CA PHE A 54 -15.83 -4.53 13.98
C PHE A 54 -16.61 -4.58 15.28
N THR A 55 -17.93 -4.50 15.18
CA THR A 55 -18.84 -4.54 16.33
C THR A 55 -19.82 -5.67 16.12
N TRP A 56 -20.07 -6.47 17.15
CA TRP A 56 -21.09 -7.51 17.12
C TRP A 56 -22.24 -7.15 18.06
N ASN A 57 -23.46 -7.40 17.59
CA ASN A 57 -24.68 -7.26 18.38
C ASN A 57 -25.62 -8.45 18.09
N GLU A 58 -26.33 -8.94 19.11
CA GLU A 58 -27.30 -10.05 18.96
C GLU A 58 -28.39 -9.79 17.91
N SER A 59 -28.86 -8.55 17.79
CA SER A 59 -29.96 -8.16 16.90
C SER A 59 -29.54 -7.88 15.45
N THR A 60 -28.30 -7.39 15.24
CA THR A 60 -27.83 -6.96 13.91
C THR A 60 -26.60 -7.73 13.40
N GLY A 61 -26.08 -8.68 14.19
CA GLY A 61 -24.89 -9.45 13.85
C GLY A 61 -23.63 -8.61 13.81
N TRP A 62 -22.69 -9.00 12.95
CA TRP A 62 -21.44 -8.26 12.73
C TRP A 62 -21.66 -7.02 11.87
N GLN A 63 -21.08 -5.92 12.31
CA GLN A 63 -20.99 -4.65 11.59
C GLN A 63 -19.51 -4.28 11.45
N SER A 64 -19.16 -3.62 10.36
CA SER A 64 -17.78 -3.16 10.11
C SER A 64 -17.75 -1.70 9.67
N GLU A 65 -16.69 -1.01 10.07
CA GLU A 65 -16.38 0.34 9.63
C GLU A 65 -14.89 0.44 9.32
N ILE A 66 -14.55 1.12 8.23
CA ILE A 66 -13.18 1.53 7.96
C ILE A 66 -12.94 2.86 8.65
N VAL A 67 -12.08 2.86 9.65
CA VAL A 67 -11.71 4.07 10.39
C VAL A 67 -10.47 4.69 9.78
N ARG A 68 -10.51 6.01 9.58
CA ARG A 68 -9.39 6.81 9.08
C ARG A 68 -8.93 7.83 10.10
N LEU A 69 -7.64 7.84 10.40
CA LEU A 69 -7.05 8.81 11.33
C LEU A 69 -5.91 9.57 10.65
N ALA A 70 -5.86 10.88 10.84
CA ALA A 70 -4.69 11.67 10.48
C ALA A 70 -3.53 11.31 11.43
N TYR A 71 -2.31 11.32 10.90
CA TYR A 71 -1.07 11.18 11.65
C TYR A 71 -0.05 12.16 11.09
N ASP A 72 1.08 12.30 11.77
CA ASP A 72 2.17 13.15 11.33
C ASP A 72 2.87 12.54 10.11
N TRP A 73 2.37 12.91 8.93
CA TRP A 73 2.86 12.43 7.65
C TRP A 73 4.27 12.96 7.32
N GLN A 74 4.60 14.17 7.80
CA GLN A 74 5.92 14.78 7.63
C GLN A 74 6.95 14.11 8.54
N GLY A 75 6.59 13.82 9.79
CA GLY A 75 7.44 13.08 10.73
C GLY A 75 7.88 11.72 10.18
N VAL A 76 7.02 11.01 9.43
CA VAL A 76 7.43 9.76 8.74
C VAL A 76 8.52 10.03 7.69
N GLU A 77 8.42 11.09 6.90
CA GLU A 77 9.45 11.42 5.91
C GLU A 77 10.78 11.82 6.58
N GLU A 78 10.72 12.48 7.74
CA GLU A 78 11.89 12.76 8.57
C GLU A 78 12.51 11.47 9.13
N ASP A 79 11.68 10.53 9.59
CA ASP A 79 12.12 9.23 10.12
C ASP A 79 12.82 8.38 9.06
N TYR A 80 12.42 8.46 7.78
CA TYR A 80 13.14 7.82 6.67
C TYR A 80 14.62 8.25 6.62
N VAL A 81 14.90 9.52 6.93
CA VAL A 81 16.26 10.07 6.97
C VAL A 81 16.92 9.76 8.30
N ALA A 82 16.28 10.11 9.42
CA ALA A 82 16.85 10.03 10.75
C ALA A 82 17.20 8.59 11.17
N SER A 83 16.43 7.60 10.72
CA SER A 83 16.71 6.18 10.95
C SER A 83 17.83 5.61 10.07
N GLY A 84 18.27 6.34 9.05
CA GLY A 84 19.17 5.85 8.01
C GLY A 84 18.50 4.92 6.99
N PHE A 85 17.18 4.74 7.03
CA PHE A 85 16.47 3.84 6.13
C PHE A 85 16.61 4.25 4.66
N LEU A 86 16.52 5.56 4.37
CA LEU A 86 16.64 6.10 3.03
C LEU A 86 18.04 5.91 2.42
N GLU A 87 19.09 5.96 3.25
CA GLU A 87 20.48 5.77 2.84
C GLU A 87 20.83 4.28 2.74
N GLY A 88 20.46 3.49 3.75
CA GLY A 88 20.90 2.10 3.91
C GLY A 88 19.99 1.04 3.29
N GLY A 89 18.72 1.35 3.01
CA GLY A 89 17.75 0.35 2.53
C GLY A 89 17.78 0.08 1.02
N GLY A 90 18.67 0.76 0.29
CA GLY A 90 18.87 0.58 -1.16
C GLY A 90 17.82 1.26 -2.04
N PRO A 91 17.89 1.08 -3.37
CA PRO A 91 17.12 1.89 -4.32
C PRO A 91 15.59 1.82 -4.16
N LEU A 92 15.04 0.66 -3.76
CA LEU A 92 13.58 0.50 -3.63
C LEU A 92 12.97 1.40 -2.55
N VAL A 93 13.75 1.83 -1.56
CA VAL A 93 13.27 2.76 -0.53
C VAL A 93 12.86 4.10 -1.13
N GLN A 94 13.46 4.50 -2.26
CA GLN A 94 13.03 5.68 -3.00
C GLN A 94 11.59 5.51 -3.48
N LEU A 95 11.22 4.33 -3.99
CA LEU A 95 9.84 4.06 -4.38
C LEU A 95 8.91 4.05 -3.16
N MET A 96 9.32 3.47 -2.03
CA MET A 96 8.50 3.47 -0.80
C MET A 96 8.22 4.88 -0.28
N LEU A 97 9.21 5.79 -0.32
CA LEU A 97 9.01 7.20 0.00
C LEU A 97 8.01 7.86 -0.96
N LEU A 98 8.07 7.53 -2.25
CA LEU A 98 7.12 8.03 -3.24
C LEU A 98 5.72 7.43 -3.03
N GLU A 99 5.60 6.15 -2.65
CA GLU A 99 4.32 5.54 -2.29
C GLU A 99 3.67 6.27 -1.12
N HIS A 100 4.47 6.62 -0.10
CA HIS A 100 4.04 7.43 1.04
C HIS A 100 3.49 8.79 0.59
N ARG A 101 4.22 9.51 -0.27
CA ARG A 101 3.84 10.82 -0.83
C ARG A 101 2.57 10.78 -1.66
N ARG A 102 2.40 9.69 -2.40
CA ARG A 102 1.30 9.52 -3.35
C ARG A 102 0.09 8.86 -2.72
N SER A 103 0.26 8.21 -1.56
CA SER A 103 -0.71 7.27 -1.00
C SER A 103 -1.19 6.25 -2.05
N SER A 104 -0.25 5.72 -2.84
CA SER A 104 -0.52 4.73 -3.91
C SER A 104 0.72 3.87 -4.19
N GLY A 105 0.49 2.59 -4.51
CA GLY A 105 1.56 1.61 -4.68
C GLY A 105 2.37 1.76 -5.98
N LEU A 106 3.68 1.57 -5.87
CA LEU A 106 4.71 1.59 -6.91
C LEU A 106 5.58 0.33 -6.92
N ILE A 107 5.78 -0.34 -5.78
CA ILE A 107 6.62 -1.54 -5.71
C ILE A 107 6.07 -2.66 -6.60
N TYR A 108 4.75 -2.88 -6.60
CA TYR A 108 4.13 -3.85 -7.50
C TYR A 108 4.30 -3.46 -8.98
N ARG A 109 4.22 -2.15 -9.30
CA ARG A 109 4.45 -1.63 -10.66
C ARG A 109 5.90 -1.88 -11.09
N TRP A 110 6.86 -1.56 -10.22
CA TRP A 110 8.28 -1.86 -10.45
C TRP A 110 8.50 -3.36 -10.65
N ALA A 111 7.93 -4.19 -9.78
CA ALA A 111 8.12 -5.62 -9.83
C ALA A 111 7.63 -6.21 -11.15
N SER A 112 6.42 -5.80 -11.57
CA SER A 112 5.81 -6.22 -12.84
C SER A 112 6.61 -5.81 -14.07
N ARG A 113 7.38 -4.71 -14.00
CA ARG A 113 8.13 -4.16 -15.14
C ARG A 113 9.61 -4.58 -15.17
N TYR A 114 10.24 -4.73 -14.01
CA TYR A 114 11.70 -4.81 -13.90
C TYR A 114 12.24 -5.94 -13.03
N GLN A 115 11.44 -6.60 -12.19
CA GLN A 115 11.98 -7.59 -11.23
C GLN A 115 12.80 -8.67 -11.93
N ASP A 116 12.24 -9.27 -12.99
CA ASP A 116 12.91 -10.35 -13.72
C ASP A 116 14.20 -9.88 -14.40
N ALA A 117 14.19 -8.70 -15.02
CA ALA A 117 15.36 -8.13 -15.67
C ALA A 117 16.47 -7.79 -14.66
N VAL A 118 16.10 -7.26 -13.50
CA VAL A 118 17.04 -6.99 -12.39
C VAL A 118 17.65 -8.29 -11.86
N LEU A 119 16.83 -9.33 -11.65
CA LEU A 119 17.31 -10.63 -11.17
C LEU A 119 18.26 -11.30 -12.16
N LYS A 120 18.08 -11.08 -13.47
CA LYS A 120 18.97 -11.56 -14.53
C LYS A 120 20.19 -10.67 -14.76
N GLY A 121 20.27 -9.52 -14.10
CA GLY A 121 21.36 -8.55 -14.27
C GLY A 121 21.31 -7.77 -15.59
N GLU A 122 20.17 -7.76 -16.28
CA GLU A 122 19.96 -7.05 -17.56
C GLU A 122 19.85 -5.53 -17.35
N ILE A 123 19.41 -5.10 -16.17
CA ILE A 123 19.33 -3.71 -15.71
C ILE A 123 19.68 -3.67 -14.22
N SER A 124 20.34 -2.61 -13.77
CA SER A 124 20.60 -2.46 -12.33
C SER A 124 19.32 -2.10 -11.58
N LEU A 125 19.24 -2.49 -10.30
CA LEU A 125 18.13 -2.11 -9.44
C LEU A 125 17.97 -0.58 -9.38
N GLU A 126 19.08 0.14 -9.26
CA GLU A 126 19.11 1.60 -9.22
C GLU A 126 18.54 2.23 -10.50
N GLU A 127 18.97 1.76 -11.68
CA GLU A 127 18.48 2.29 -12.95
C GLU A 127 17.00 1.97 -13.17
N SER A 128 16.56 0.77 -12.81
CA SER A 128 15.14 0.40 -12.90
C SER A 128 14.22 1.27 -12.04
N VAL A 129 14.69 1.67 -10.85
CA VAL A 129 13.98 2.60 -9.96
C VAL A 129 13.94 3.99 -10.57
N ARG A 130 15.07 4.50 -11.10
CA ARG A 130 15.10 5.82 -11.77
C ARG A 130 14.11 5.90 -12.93
N GLN A 131 13.93 4.82 -13.69
CA GLN A 131 12.97 4.80 -14.78
C GLN A 131 11.51 4.88 -14.29
N ILE A 132 11.15 4.25 -13.17
CA ILE A 132 9.82 4.44 -12.55
C ILE A 132 9.65 5.89 -12.08
N MET A 133 10.68 6.49 -11.48
CA MET A 133 10.63 7.89 -11.02
C MET A 133 10.44 8.89 -12.16
N GLN A 134 10.73 8.49 -13.40
CA GLN A 134 10.50 9.29 -14.60
C GLN A 134 9.08 9.17 -15.16
N ASP A 135 8.24 8.25 -14.68
CA ASP A 135 6.84 8.15 -15.11
C ASP A 135 6.10 9.47 -14.80
N GLU A 136 5.26 9.94 -15.73
CA GLU A 136 4.58 11.25 -15.62
C GLU A 136 3.73 11.40 -14.35
N ASP A 137 3.10 10.30 -13.90
CA ASP A 137 2.27 10.28 -12.69
C ASP A 137 3.08 10.14 -11.38
N VAL A 138 4.41 9.97 -11.48
CA VAL A 138 5.34 9.81 -10.36
C VAL A 138 6.21 11.05 -10.18
N ARG A 139 6.66 11.67 -11.28
CA ARG A 139 7.52 12.86 -11.28
C ARG A 139 7.10 13.97 -10.30
N PRO A 140 5.81 14.33 -10.15
CA PRO A 140 5.41 15.40 -9.22
C PRO A 140 5.78 15.17 -7.75
N TYR A 141 6.08 13.92 -7.38
CA TYR A 141 6.37 13.52 -5.99
C TYR A 141 7.87 13.28 -5.75
N VAL A 142 8.69 13.36 -6.80
CA VAL A 142 10.14 13.15 -6.75
C VAL A 142 10.84 14.39 -6.22
N GLY A 143 11.83 14.19 -5.35
CA GLY A 143 12.62 15.27 -4.77
C GLY A 143 13.11 14.96 -3.35
N PRO A 144 13.86 15.88 -2.74
CA PRO A 144 14.42 15.72 -1.40
C PRO A 144 13.36 15.34 -0.36
N PRO A 145 13.69 14.54 0.67
CA PRO A 145 15.02 13.99 0.94
C PRO A 145 15.39 12.80 0.04
N GLY A 146 14.44 12.31 -0.77
CA GLY A 146 14.70 11.30 -1.80
C GLY A 146 15.55 11.80 -2.96
N TRP A 147 15.79 10.92 -3.92
CA TRP A 147 16.57 11.26 -5.11
C TRP A 147 15.90 12.34 -5.96
N VAL A 148 16.74 13.15 -6.60
CA VAL A 148 16.33 14.11 -7.62
C VAL A 148 16.65 13.52 -8.98
N ILE A 149 15.67 13.48 -9.88
CA ILE A 149 15.87 13.14 -11.28
C ILE A 149 16.14 14.45 -12.03
N ARG A 150 17.25 14.49 -12.78
CA ARG A 150 17.59 15.62 -13.67
C ARG A 150 17.02 15.39 -15.06
#